data_AF-A0A5K1EMC0-F1
#
_entry.id   AF-A0A5K1EMC0-F1
#
_cell.length_a   1.000
_cell.length_b   1.000
_cell.length_c   1.000
_cell.angle_alpha   90.00
_cell.angle_beta   90.00
_cell.angle_gamma   90.00
#
_symmetry.space_group_name_H-M   'P 1'
#
loop_
_entity.id
_entity.type
_entity.pdbx_description
1 polymer ?
#
loop_
_entity_poly.entity_id
_entity_poly.type
_entity_poly.pdbx_seq_one_letter_code
_entity_poly.pdbx_strand_id
1 'polypeptide(L)' 'MANDNAAGPVFFELNNGLRIPSVGLGTWQADPGVVGDIIVAAVK' A
#
# COMPACT_ATOMS: atom_id res chain seq x y z
N MET A 1 -6.45 21.44 19.65
CA MET A 1 -5.89 20.10 19.43
C MET A 1 -6.71 19.49 18.31
N ALA A 2 -6.22 19.53 17.06
CA ALA A 2 -7.02 19.11 15.92
C ALA A 2 -7.49 17.67 16.12
N ASN A 3 -8.81 17.49 16.11
CA ASN A 3 -9.51 16.23 16.21
C ASN A 3 -9.70 15.68 14.79
N ASP A 4 -8.61 15.22 14.18
CA ASP A 4 -8.65 14.55 12.90
C ASP A 4 -8.29 13.08 13.15
N ASN A 5 -9.18 12.15 12.80
CA ASN A 5 -8.91 10.72 12.84
C ASN A 5 -7.60 10.43 12.08
N ALA A 6 -6.49 10.31 12.80
CA ALA A 6 -5.17 10.51 12.24
C ALA A 6 -4.72 9.28 11.44
N ALA A 7 -5.13 9.20 10.18
CA ALA A 7 -4.51 8.30 9.23
C ALA A 7 -3.00 8.60 9.20
N GLY A 8 -2.18 7.56 9.40
CA GLY A 8 -0.72 7.67 9.40
C GLY A 8 -0.15 8.22 8.08
N PRO A 9 1.18 8.39 7.98
CA PRO A 9 1.81 8.89 6.75
C PRO A 9 1.42 7.99 5.56
N VAL A 10 1.10 8.59 4.41
CA VAL A 10 0.68 7.87 3.19
C VAL A 10 1.86 7.35 2.34
N PHE A 11 3.06 7.86 2.59
CA PHE A 11 4.32 7.39 2.00
C PHE A 11 5.49 7.67 2.95
N PHE A 12 6.62 7.00 2.70
CA PHE A 12 7.89 7.25 3.36
C PHE A 12 8.94 7.66 2.32
N GLU A 13 9.81 8.60 2.67
CA GLU A 13 11.00 8.92 1.88
C GLU A 13 12.15 7.99 2.27
N LEU A 14 12.81 7.40 1.28
CA LEU A 14 13.93 6.50 1.45
C LEU A 14 15.25 7.27 1.51
N ASN A 15 16.33 6.59 1.89
CA ASN A 15 17.67 7.19 2.02
C ASN A 15 18.22 7.80 0.70
N ASN A 16 17.61 7.51 -0.44
CA ASN A 16 17.96 8.00 -1.76
C ASN A 16 16.98 9.08 -2.28
N GLY A 17 16.09 9.59 -1.42
CA GLY A 17 15.09 10.61 -1.76
C GLY A 17 13.87 10.10 -2.54
N LEU A 18 13.78 8.80 -2.84
CA LEU A 18 12.60 8.21 -3.47
C LEU A 18 11.50 7.95 -2.45
N ARG A 19 10.25 7.89 -2.91
CA ARG A 19 9.07 7.69 -2.05
C ARG A 19 8.49 6.29 -2.24
N ILE A 20 8.14 5.63 -1.13
CA ILE A 20 7.41 4.36 -1.12
C ILE A 20 6.05 4.54 -0.40
N PRO A 21 4.94 3.98 -0.89
CA PRO A 21 3.67 4.00 -0.16
C PRO A 21 3.81 3.35 1.22
N SER A 22 3.07 3.85 2.20
CA SER A 22 3.10 3.30 3.56
C SER A 22 2.36 1.97 3.70
N VAL A 23 1.56 1.60 2.70
CA VAL A 23 0.82 0.34 2.61
C VAL A 23 1.10 -0.30 1.25
N GLY A 24 1.39 -1.60 1.23
CA GLY A 24 1.60 -2.38 0.03
C GLY A 24 0.85 -3.71 0.07
N LEU A 25 0.43 -4.20 -1.10
CA LEU A 25 -0.21 -5.51 -1.26
C LEU A 25 0.86 -6.60 -1.44
N GLY A 26 0.93 -7.54 -0.49
CA GLY A 26 1.72 -8.77 -0.65
C GLY A 26 0.92 -9.86 -1.38
N THR A 27 1.58 -10.61 -2.27
CA THR A 27 0.94 -11.68 -3.07
C THR A 27 1.42 -13.09 -2.71
N TRP A 28 2.23 -13.23 -1.66
CA TRP A 28 2.68 -14.55 -1.23
C TRP A 28 1.50 -15.43 -0.82
N GLN A 29 1.50 -16.68 -1.30
CA GLN A 29 0.42 -17.67 -1.13
C GLN A 29 -0.93 -17.30 -1.79
N ALA A 30 -0.99 -16.22 -2.58
CA ALA A 30 -2.16 -15.99 -3.41
C ALA A 30 -2.24 -17.06 -4.51
N ASP A 31 -3.43 -17.60 -4.72
CA ASP A 31 -3.65 -18.56 -5.80
C ASP A 31 -3.30 -17.90 -7.15
N PRO A 32 -2.52 -18.58 -8.03
CA PRO A 32 -2.15 -18.01 -9.32
C PRO A 32 -3.34 -17.61 -10.20
N GLY A 33 -4.49 -18.29 -10.04
CA GLY A 33 -5.73 -17.97 -10.75
C GLY A 33 -6.47 -16.72 -10.23
N VAL A 34 -6.11 -16.21 -9.06
CA VAL A 34 -6.82 -15.11 -8.37
C VAL A 34 -5.95 -13.87 -8.20
N VAL A 35 -4.62 -14.00 -8.35
CA VAL A 35 -3.67 -12.89 -8.17
C VAL A 35 -3.99 -11.66 -9.04
N GLY A 36 -4.52 -11.87 -10.25
CA GLY A 36 -4.90 -10.78 -11.15
C GLY A 36 -6.03 -9.91 -10.57
N ASP A 37 -7.08 -10.54 -10.05
CA ASP A 37 -8.22 -9.83 -9.47
C ASP A 37 -7.85 -9.09 -8.20
N ILE A 38 -6.98 -9.68 -7.36
CA ILE A 38 -6.49 -9.05 -6.13
C ILE A 38 -5.68 -7.78 -6.45
N ILE A 39 -4.84 -7.82 -7.50
CA ILE A 39 -4.09 -6.64 -7.95
C ILE A 39 -5.05 -5.57 -8.47
N VAL A 40 -6.04 -5.94 -9.28
CA VAL A 40 -7.04 -5.01 -9.81
C VAL A 40 -7.82 -4.33 -8.70
N ALA A 41 -8.21 -5.07 -7.67
CA ALA A 41 -8.94 -4.54 -6.52
C ALA A 41 -8.09 -3.63 -5.62
N ALA A 42 -6.78 -3.86 -5.52
CA ALA A 42 -5.89 -3.03 -4.69
C ALA A 42 -5.49 -1.70 -5.35
N VAL A 43 -5.61 -1.60 -6.68
CA VAL A 43 -5.21 -0.42 -7.45
C VAL A 43 -6.40 0.49 -7.80
N LYS A 44 -7.59 -0.08 -7.98
CA LYS A 44 -8.83 0.67 -8.31
C LYS A 44 -9.52 1.20 -7.06
#